data_AF-A0A530Z3E3-F1
#
_entry.id   AF-A0A530Z3E3-F1
#
_cell.length_a   1.000
_cell.length_b   1.000
_cell.length_c   1.000
_cell.angle_alpha   90.00
_cell.angle_beta   90.00
_cell.angle_gamma   90.00
#
_symmetry.space_group_name_H-M   'P 1'
#
loop_
_entity.id
_entity.type
_entity.pdbx_description
1 polymer ?
#
loop_
_entity_poly.entity_id
_entity_poly.type
_entity_poly.pdbx_seq_one_letter_code
_entity_poly.pdbx_strand_id
1 'polypeptide(L)'
;MSSETSSPFAAAREDFDDVILAEYLRGKTQAELDEMAEAGLGVRKEKFNEILVADAEFYLLYRCANIAASWLSLLAGALIEDFNELPNESKPLDEQVAALAFFSRLANDLWAIIELSEIGFDLQARALTRGYLEHVDVLICCIHDKEVTKQFVNAVEPKDANAFWHKHVSKNKAKIKVSNLIANALGMEKTSLVDMLREDVEFAGSSLIHPTMLAGLSTAFGEKDGDYDSYPIFPAPIAASGGIFRAILSHLLWLWFAMGTLPKTGYGEWQAILQSDRMLDNVEIDKRSALYRRTIGFLLDHQLLMKVEEEDVTLNA
;
A
#
# COMPACT_ATOMS: atom_id res chain seq x y z
N MET A 1 -37.24 13.68 -3.09
CA MET A 1 -36.42 14.37 -2.09
C MET A 1 -35.57 13.30 -1.42
N SER A 2 -34.44 12.97 -2.04
CA SER A 2 -33.45 12.04 -1.49
C SER A 2 -32.76 12.74 -0.32
N SER A 3 -32.83 12.17 0.87
CA SER A 3 -31.96 12.58 1.96
C SER A 3 -30.52 12.36 1.51
N GLU A 4 -29.79 13.45 1.27
CA GLU A 4 -28.33 13.44 1.28
C GLU A 4 -27.90 12.99 2.68
N THR A 5 -27.77 11.68 2.87
CA THR A 5 -26.96 11.14 3.95
C THR A 5 -25.55 11.59 3.66
N SER A 6 -25.10 12.66 4.34
CA SER A 6 -23.70 13.08 4.31
C SER A 6 -22.84 11.84 4.54
N SER A 7 -21.96 11.52 3.60
CA SER A 7 -21.02 10.40 3.74
C SER A 7 -20.37 10.46 5.12
N PRO A 8 -20.27 9.35 5.87
CA PRO A 8 -19.68 9.34 7.21
C PRO A 8 -18.24 9.88 7.24
N PHE A 9 -17.59 9.96 6.07
CA PHE A 9 -16.24 10.47 5.89
C PHE A 9 -16.15 11.90 5.32
N ALA A 10 -17.26 12.61 5.12
CA ALA A 10 -17.24 13.98 4.59
C ALA A 10 -16.43 14.94 5.48
N ALA A 11 -16.66 14.91 6.79
CA ALA A 11 -15.88 15.70 7.74
C ALA A 11 -14.41 15.25 7.82
N ALA A 12 -14.16 13.94 7.72
CA ALA A 12 -12.79 13.40 7.69
C ALA A 12 -12.04 13.88 6.44
N ARG A 13 -12.71 13.99 5.30
CA ARG A 13 -12.13 14.54 4.06
C ARG A 13 -11.71 15.99 4.23
N GLU A 14 -12.55 16.85 4.81
CA GLU A 14 -12.20 18.25 5.05
C GLU A 14 -10.96 18.38 5.94
N ASP A 15 -10.91 17.64 7.06
CA ASP A 15 -9.75 17.63 7.97
C ASP A 15 -8.48 17.09 7.27
N PHE A 16 -8.62 16.03 6.47
CA PHE A 16 -7.52 15.50 5.67
C PHE A 16 -6.96 16.54 4.69
N ASP A 17 -7.84 17.25 3.99
CA ASP A 17 -7.45 18.21 2.97
C ASP A 17 -6.71 19.41 3.61
N ASP A 18 -7.20 19.91 4.74
CA ASP A 18 -6.63 21.06 5.47
C ASP A 18 -5.27 20.76 6.11
N VAL A 19 -5.06 19.53 6.58
CA VAL A 19 -3.86 19.16 7.35
C VAL A 19 -2.87 18.37 6.52
N ILE A 20 -3.29 17.23 5.97
CA ILE A 20 -2.38 16.24 5.37
C ILE A 20 -2.13 16.58 3.90
N LEU A 21 -3.19 16.83 3.12
CA LEU A 21 -3.04 17.11 1.70
C LEU A 21 -2.33 18.45 1.47
N ALA A 22 -2.71 19.49 2.21
CA ALA A 22 -2.06 20.79 2.15
C ALA A 22 -0.54 20.70 2.44
N GLU A 23 -0.12 19.86 3.38
CA GLU A 23 1.31 19.61 3.65
C GLU A 23 1.96 18.79 2.54
N TYR A 24 1.30 17.74 2.04
CA TYR A 24 1.81 16.89 0.96
C TYR A 24 2.09 17.67 -0.33
N LEU A 25 1.21 18.61 -0.68
CA LEU A 25 1.32 19.46 -1.87
C LEU A 25 2.20 20.69 -1.67
N ARG A 26 2.61 21.01 -0.43
CA ARG A 26 3.45 22.17 -0.14
C ARG A 26 4.77 22.09 -0.90
N GLY A 27 5.01 23.05 -1.79
CA GLY A 27 6.23 23.14 -2.59
C GLY A 27 6.16 22.46 -3.96
N LYS A 28 5.03 21.85 -4.35
CA LYS A 28 4.79 21.46 -5.74
C LYS A 28 4.36 22.68 -6.55
N THR A 29 4.90 22.82 -7.75
CA THR A 29 4.53 23.89 -8.68
C THR A 29 3.22 23.58 -9.40
N GLN A 30 2.49 24.61 -9.82
CA GLN A 30 1.25 24.43 -10.60
C GLN A 30 1.50 23.65 -11.91
N ALA A 31 2.67 23.84 -12.54
CA ALA A 31 3.07 23.10 -13.72
C ALA A 31 3.24 21.59 -13.47
N GLU A 32 3.79 21.18 -12.33
CA GLU A 32 3.88 19.76 -11.95
C GLU A 32 2.50 19.15 -11.65
N LEU A 33 1.54 19.96 -11.18
CA LEU A 33 0.15 19.54 -10.98
C LEU A 33 -0.60 19.40 -12.32
N ASP A 34 -0.28 20.27 -13.28
CA ASP A 34 -0.89 20.29 -14.61
C ASP A 34 -0.28 19.24 -15.57
N GLU A 35 1.02 18.90 -15.45
CA GLU A 35 1.67 17.83 -16.25
C GLU A 35 1.12 16.43 -15.90
N MET A 36 0.68 16.24 -14.65
CA MET A 36 -0.09 15.05 -14.24
C MET A 36 -1.48 14.98 -14.92
N ALA A 37 -1.94 16.05 -15.57
CA ALA A 37 -3.29 16.15 -16.13
C ALA A 37 -3.42 15.59 -17.57
N GLU A 38 -2.39 15.60 -18.40
CA GLU A 38 -2.53 15.47 -19.87
C GLU A 38 -1.97 14.17 -20.48
N ALA A 39 -2.84 13.17 -20.69
CA ALA A 39 -2.68 12.17 -21.76
C ALA A 39 -4.01 11.47 -22.07
N GLY A 40 -4.62 11.75 -23.23
CA GLY A 40 -5.49 10.85 -24.03
C GLY A 40 -6.71 10.12 -23.40
N LEU A 41 -6.99 10.29 -22.10
CA LEU A 41 -7.93 9.49 -21.31
C LEU A 41 -9.07 10.32 -20.71
N GLY A 42 -9.32 11.51 -21.26
CA GLY A 42 -10.18 12.57 -20.67
C GLY A 42 -11.48 12.04 -20.05
N VAL A 43 -12.26 11.25 -20.79
CA VAL A 43 -13.54 10.72 -20.32
C VAL A 43 -13.40 9.77 -19.11
N ARG A 44 -12.35 8.94 -19.07
CA ARG A 44 -12.13 8.04 -17.93
C ARG A 44 -11.64 8.79 -16.70
N LYS A 45 -10.80 9.80 -16.93
CA LYS A 45 -10.31 10.69 -15.88
C LYS A 45 -11.42 11.56 -15.29
N GLU A 46 -12.34 12.05 -16.12
CA GLU A 46 -13.57 12.72 -15.70
C GLU A 46 -14.41 11.80 -14.80
N LYS A 47 -14.68 10.57 -15.24
CA LYS A 47 -15.39 9.57 -14.41
C LYS A 47 -14.65 9.25 -13.10
N PHE A 48 -13.34 9.13 -13.13
CA PHE A 48 -12.55 8.91 -11.91
C PHE A 48 -12.67 10.11 -10.96
N ASN A 49 -12.60 11.33 -11.48
CA ASN A 49 -12.78 12.54 -10.69
C ASN A 49 -14.20 12.66 -10.11
N GLU A 50 -15.22 12.27 -10.87
CA GLU A 50 -16.61 12.18 -10.37
C GLU A 50 -16.70 11.23 -9.18
N ILE A 51 -16.02 10.07 -9.23
CA ILE A 51 -15.96 9.12 -8.11
C ILE A 51 -15.23 9.74 -6.91
N LEU A 52 -14.08 10.40 -7.13
CA LEU A 52 -13.35 11.09 -6.06
C LEU A 52 -14.19 12.19 -5.39
N VAL A 53 -15.11 12.83 -6.12
CA VAL A 53 -16.04 13.82 -5.56
C VAL A 53 -17.19 13.13 -4.81
N ALA A 54 -17.76 12.07 -5.39
CA ALA A 54 -18.93 11.40 -4.85
C ALA A 54 -18.65 10.51 -3.63
N ASP A 55 -17.46 9.90 -3.55
CA ASP A 55 -17.10 8.94 -2.52
C ASP A 55 -15.89 9.43 -1.70
N ALA A 56 -16.19 9.92 -0.49
CA ALA A 56 -15.18 10.45 0.43
C ALA A 56 -14.24 9.36 0.97
N GLU A 57 -14.72 8.13 1.15
CA GLU A 57 -13.88 7.03 1.61
C GLU A 57 -12.87 6.65 0.53
N PHE A 58 -13.35 6.45 -0.69
CA PHE A 58 -12.50 6.15 -1.84
C PHE A 58 -11.45 7.24 -2.05
N TYR A 59 -11.86 8.51 -1.97
CA TYR A 59 -10.96 9.66 -2.04
C TYR A 59 -9.82 9.56 -1.01
N LEU A 60 -10.17 9.34 0.26
CA LEU A 60 -9.20 9.28 1.35
C LEU A 60 -8.21 8.13 1.17
N LEU A 61 -8.70 6.93 0.86
CA LEU A 61 -7.87 5.75 0.64
C LEU A 61 -6.91 5.95 -0.55
N TYR A 62 -7.42 6.48 -1.66
CA TYR A 62 -6.61 6.78 -2.84
C TYR A 62 -5.53 7.84 -2.56
N ARG A 63 -5.86 8.93 -1.85
CA ARG A 63 -4.88 9.96 -1.48
C ARG A 63 -3.82 9.43 -0.52
N CYS A 64 -4.20 8.61 0.45
CA CYS A 64 -3.26 7.96 1.35
C CYS A 64 -2.32 7.01 0.61
N ALA A 65 -2.83 6.25 -0.38
CA ALA A 65 -2.00 5.39 -1.22
C ALA A 65 -0.97 6.18 -2.04
N ASN A 66 -1.33 7.35 -2.57
CA ASN A 66 -0.39 8.25 -3.26
C ASN A 66 0.73 8.77 -2.34
N ILE A 67 0.39 9.15 -1.10
CA ILE A 67 1.37 9.58 -0.10
C ILE A 67 2.32 8.42 0.22
N ALA A 68 1.80 7.21 0.40
CA ALA A 68 2.59 6.02 0.63
C ALA A 68 3.54 5.69 -0.54
N ALA A 69 3.05 5.76 -1.78
CA ALA A 69 3.87 5.55 -2.98
C ALA A 69 5.03 6.54 -3.05
N SER A 70 4.76 7.80 -2.74
CA SER A 70 5.77 8.86 -2.68
C SER A 70 6.79 8.63 -1.57
N TRP A 71 6.36 8.16 -0.40
CA TRP A 71 7.25 7.81 0.71
C TRP A 71 8.19 6.65 0.33
N LEU A 72 7.66 5.57 -0.24
CA LEU A 72 8.46 4.44 -0.71
C LEU A 72 9.46 4.85 -1.81
N SER A 73 9.02 5.71 -2.74
CA SER A 73 9.87 6.25 -3.80
C SER A 73 11.03 7.07 -3.23
N LEU A 74 10.74 7.92 -2.24
CA LEU A 74 11.75 8.72 -1.54
C LEU A 74 12.77 7.84 -0.82
N LEU A 75 12.32 6.79 -0.11
CA LEU A 75 13.21 5.84 0.56
C LEU A 75 14.15 5.14 -0.42
N ALA A 76 13.61 4.68 -1.55
CA ALA A 76 14.42 4.06 -2.61
C ALA A 76 15.44 5.04 -3.19
N GLY A 77 15.02 6.27 -3.50
CA GLY A 77 15.91 7.32 -3.99
C GLY A 77 16.99 7.71 -2.99
N ALA A 78 16.64 7.83 -1.71
CA ALA A 78 17.59 8.13 -0.64
C ALA A 78 18.66 7.03 -0.49
N LEU A 79 18.30 5.75 -0.65
CA LEU A 79 19.27 4.66 -0.65
C LEU A 79 20.22 4.69 -1.85
N ILE A 80 19.72 5.02 -3.05
CA ILE A 80 20.58 5.18 -4.24
C ILE A 80 21.60 6.29 -4.01
N GLU A 81 21.13 7.42 -3.48
CA GLU A 81 21.98 8.56 -3.15
C GLU A 81 23.00 8.21 -2.06
N ASP A 82 22.59 7.48 -1.01
CA ASP A 82 23.49 6.98 0.04
C ASP A 82 24.58 6.06 -0.53
N PHE A 83 24.22 5.19 -1.47
CA PHE A 83 25.18 4.29 -2.14
C PHE A 83 26.21 5.02 -2.97
N ASN A 84 25.82 6.12 -3.62
CA ASN A 84 26.74 6.94 -4.41
C ASN A 84 27.78 7.67 -3.54
N GLU A 85 27.53 7.80 -2.23
CA GLU A 85 28.42 8.43 -1.26
C GLU A 85 29.30 7.44 -0.49
N LEU A 86 29.03 6.14 -0.61
CA LEU A 86 29.90 5.13 -0.01
C LEU A 86 31.29 5.18 -0.66
N PRO A 87 32.37 5.02 0.12
CA PRO A 87 33.71 4.89 -0.44
C PRO A 87 33.74 3.76 -1.47
N ASN A 88 34.46 3.95 -2.59
CA ASN A 88 34.50 2.98 -3.71
C ASN A 88 34.84 1.53 -3.32
N GLU A 89 35.45 1.30 -2.16
CA GLU A 89 35.83 -0.01 -1.64
C GLU A 89 34.80 -0.63 -0.67
N SER A 90 33.83 0.17 -0.21
CA SER A 90 32.78 -0.25 0.71
C SER A 90 31.64 -0.93 -0.05
N LYS A 91 31.37 -2.19 0.29
CA LYS A 91 30.18 -2.87 -0.20
C LYS A 91 28.95 -2.44 0.62
N PRO A 92 27.79 -2.20 -0.03
CA PRO A 92 26.54 -2.01 0.70
C PRO A 92 26.25 -3.20 1.62
N LEU A 93 25.60 -2.92 2.74
CA LEU A 93 25.14 -3.97 3.65
C LEU A 93 23.98 -4.76 3.02
N ASP A 94 23.82 -6.04 3.42
CA ASP A 94 22.73 -6.89 2.94
C ASP A 94 21.35 -6.23 3.19
N GLU A 95 21.19 -5.56 4.34
CA GLU A 95 19.98 -4.83 4.71
C GLU A 95 19.70 -3.67 3.73
N GLN A 96 20.74 -2.94 3.30
CA GLN A 96 20.56 -1.84 2.36
C GLN A 96 20.20 -2.34 0.96
N VAL A 97 20.81 -3.45 0.52
CA VAL A 97 20.47 -4.08 -0.77
C VAL A 97 19.02 -4.58 -0.76
N ALA A 98 18.61 -5.26 0.31
CA ALA A 98 17.24 -5.72 0.48
C ALA A 98 16.26 -4.53 0.52
N ALA A 99 16.56 -3.49 1.31
CA ALA A 99 15.75 -2.29 1.41
C ALA A 99 15.56 -1.61 0.05
N LEU A 100 16.63 -1.42 -0.72
CA LEU A 100 16.54 -0.82 -2.05
C LEU A 100 15.66 -1.65 -2.98
N ALA A 101 15.87 -2.97 -3.02
CA ALA A 101 15.09 -3.86 -3.86
C ALA A 101 13.59 -3.79 -3.53
N PHE A 102 13.24 -3.89 -2.24
CA PHE A 102 11.85 -3.85 -1.82
C PHE A 102 11.22 -2.47 -1.95
N PHE A 103 11.85 -1.38 -1.52
CA PHE A 103 11.25 -0.05 -1.63
C PHE A 103 11.06 0.36 -3.10
N SER A 104 12.02 0.04 -3.97
CA SER A 104 11.87 0.29 -5.41
C SER A 104 10.72 -0.53 -6.00
N ARG A 105 10.63 -1.81 -5.64
CA ARG A 105 9.56 -2.71 -6.13
C ARG A 105 8.19 -2.28 -5.64
N LEU A 106 8.06 -2.01 -4.35
CA LEU A 106 6.81 -1.56 -3.73
C LEU A 106 6.38 -0.20 -4.28
N ALA A 107 7.31 0.76 -4.44
CA ALA A 107 6.98 2.04 -5.07
C ALA A 107 6.45 1.85 -6.49
N ASN A 108 7.13 1.05 -7.31
CA ASN A 108 6.74 0.81 -8.69
C ASN A 108 5.39 0.10 -8.81
N ASP A 109 5.19 -1.00 -8.06
CA ASP A 109 3.94 -1.76 -8.06
C ASP A 109 2.78 -0.89 -7.56
N LEU A 110 2.98 -0.04 -6.54
CA LEU A 110 1.93 0.83 -6.02
C LEU A 110 1.54 1.93 -7.00
N TRP A 111 2.50 2.57 -7.67
CA TRP A 111 2.20 3.53 -8.73
C TRP A 111 1.43 2.88 -9.88
N ALA A 112 1.81 1.66 -10.27
CA ALA A 112 1.09 0.91 -11.29
C ALA A 112 -0.34 0.55 -10.86
N ILE A 113 -0.55 0.14 -9.60
CA ILE A 113 -1.90 -0.12 -9.07
C ILE A 113 -2.75 1.15 -9.11
N ILE A 114 -2.20 2.29 -8.67
CA ILE A 114 -2.86 3.60 -8.69
C ILE A 114 -3.29 3.96 -10.12
N GLU A 115 -2.37 3.88 -11.08
CA GLU A 115 -2.64 4.20 -12.49
C GLU A 115 -3.69 3.24 -13.10
N LEU A 116 -3.60 1.94 -12.82
CA LEU A 116 -4.57 0.96 -13.29
C LEU A 116 -5.97 1.27 -12.74
N SER A 117 -6.09 1.66 -11.47
CA SER A 117 -7.36 2.07 -10.87
C SER A 117 -7.89 3.38 -11.45
N GLU A 118 -7.03 4.37 -11.71
CA GLU A 118 -7.42 5.64 -12.36
C GLU A 118 -8.03 5.42 -13.75
N ILE A 119 -7.53 4.42 -14.47
CA ILE A 119 -7.96 4.08 -15.84
C ILE A 119 -9.14 3.08 -15.84
N GLY A 120 -9.46 2.49 -14.69
CA GLY A 120 -10.56 1.54 -14.49
C GLY A 120 -10.21 0.06 -14.69
N PHE A 121 -8.92 -0.28 -14.78
CA PHE A 121 -8.42 -1.65 -14.91
C PHE A 121 -8.32 -2.37 -13.55
N ASP A 122 -9.46 -2.47 -12.86
CA ASP A 122 -9.51 -2.93 -11.47
C ASP A 122 -9.10 -4.40 -11.30
N LEU A 123 -9.36 -5.23 -12.31
CA LEU A 123 -8.94 -6.64 -12.28
C LEU A 123 -7.41 -6.75 -12.28
N GLN A 124 -6.74 -5.98 -13.13
CA GLN A 124 -5.29 -5.93 -13.22
C GLN A 124 -4.69 -5.33 -11.95
N ALA A 125 -5.29 -4.27 -11.42
CA ALA A 125 -4.90 -3.69 -10.13
C ALA A 125 -4.99 -4.73 -8.99
N ARG A 126 -6.09 -5.50 -8.91
CA ARG A 126 -6.26 -6.58 -7.92
C ARG A 126 -5.22 -7.69 -8.08
N ALA A 127 -4.96 -8.11 -9.32
CA ALA A 127 -3.97 -9.14 -9.61
C ALA A 127 -2.56 -8.72 -9.14
N LEU A 128 -2.17 -7.47 -9.41
CA LEU A 128 -0.88 -6.91 -8.98
C LEU A 128 -0.81 -6.73 -7.46
N THR A 129 -1.93 -6.35 -6.83
CA THR A 129 -2.03 -6.17 -5.37
C THR A 129 -1.60 -7.43 -4.62
N ARG A 130 -1.95 -8.63 -5.08
CA ARG A 130 -1.53 -9.86 -4.40
C ARG A 130 -0.01 -9.98 -4.24
N GLY A 131 0.73 -9.79 -5.33
CA GLY A 131 2.19 -9.84 -5.31
C GLY A 131 2.77 -8.72 -4.45
N TYR A 132 2.16 -7.53 -4.51
CA TYR A 132 2.52 -6.40 -3.65
C TYR A 132 2.44 -6.75 -2.15
N LEU A 133 1.32 -7.34 -1.71
CA LEU A 133 1.12 -7.69 -0.29
C LEU A 133 2.12 -8.77 0.16
N GLU A 134 2.40 -9.76 -0.69
CA GLU A 134 3.43 -10.78 -0.43
C GLU A 134 4.83 -10.14 -0.30
N HIS A 135 5.17 -9.16 -1.15
CA HIS A 135 6.44 -8.43 -1.02
C HIS A 135 6.54 -7.65 0.30
N VAL A 136 5.44 -7.03 0.76
CA VAL A 136 5.41 -6.37 2.08
C VAL A 136 5.71 -7.36 3.19
N ASP A 137 5.08 -8.53 3.18
CA ASP A 137 5.30 -9.56 4.21
C ASP A 137 6.75 -10.07 4.22
N VAL A 138 7.35 -10.25 3.05
CA VAL A 138 8.76 -10.67 2.96
C VAL A 138 9.68 -9.58 3.49
N LEU A 139 9.44 -8.31 3.16
CA LEU A 139 10.22 -7.20 3.69
C LEU A 139 10.16 -7.16 5.22
N ILE A 140 8.97 -7.30 5.82
CA ILE A 140 8.82 -7.37 7.28
C ILE A 140 9.63 -8.54 7.85
N CYS A 141 9.57 -9.71 7.22
CA CYS A 141 10.37 -10.86 7.65
C CYS A 141 11.87 -10.57 7.57
N CYS A 142 12.35 -9.88 6.53
CA CYS A 142 13.75 -9.50 6.40
C CYS A 142 14.18 -8.54 7.52
N ILE A 143 13.40 -7.49 7.81
CA ILE A 143 13.71 -6.49 8.85
C ILE A 143 13.96 -7.15 10.22
N HIS A 144 13.26 -8.24 10.50
CA HIS A 144 13.32 -8.94 11.79
C HIS A 144 14.04 -10.29 11.75
N ASP A 145 14.68 -10.65 10.64
CA ASP A 145 15.47 -11.87 10.51
C ASP A 145 16.63 -11.63 9.52
N LYS A 146 17.82 -11.40 10.09
CA LYS A 146 19.06 -11.21 9.34
C LYS A 146 19.40 -12.39 8.43
N GLU A 147 19.10 -13.62 8.84
CA GLU A 147 19.40 -14.80 8.03
C GLU A 147 18.46 -14.91 6.83
N VAL A 148 17.21 -14.48 6.98
CA VAL A 148 16.27 -14.32 5.85
C VAL A 148 16.75 -13.23 4.91
N THR A 149 17.18 -12.08 5.43
CA THR A 149 17.74 -10.97 4.63
C THR A 149 18.92 -11.44 3.80
N LYS A 150 19.90 -12.10 4.42
CA LYS A 150 21.06 -12.65 3.73
C LYS A 150 20.67 -13.69 2.67
N GLN A 151 19.72 -14.57 2.97
CA GLN A 151 19.23 -15.55 1.99
C GLN A 151 18.52 -14.89 0.81
N PHE A 152 17.79 -13.80 1.03
CA PHE A 152 17.16 -13.02 -0.03
C PHE A 152 18.20 -12.37 -0.94
N VAL A 153 19.18 -11.66 -0.37
CA VAL A 153 20.24 -10.98 -1.14
C VAL A 153 21.07 -11.96 -1.97
N ASN A 154 21.32 -13.17 -1.45
CA ASN A 154 22.06 -14.20 -2.17
C ASN A 154 21.20 -14.97 -3.21
N ALA A 155 19.88 -14.82 -3.20
CA ALA A 155 18.96 -15.52 -4.11
C ALA A 155 18.83 -14.81 -5.47
N VAL A 156 19.97 -14.51 -6.12
CA VAL A 156 20.04 -13.81 -7.41
C VAL A 156 19.61 -14.72 -8.57
N GLU A 157 19.99 -16.00 -8.51
CA GLU A 157 19.69 -16.96 -9.57
C GLU A 157 18.25 -17.51 -9.45
N PRO A 158 17.55 -17.79 -10.56
CA PRO A 158 16.17 -18.26 -10.55
C PRO A 158 15.92 -19.50 -9.67
N LYS A 159 16.91 -20.41 -9.62
CA LYS A 159 16.84 -21.62 -8.78
C LYS A 159 16.85 -21.28 -7.30
N ASP A 160 17.70 -20.34 -6.90
CA ASP A 160 17.87 -19.93 -5.51
C ASP A 160 16.70 -19.04 -5.05
N ALA A 161 16.18 -18.19 -5.94
CA ALA A 161 14.94 -17.45 -5.72
C ALA A 161 13.74 -18.40 -5.47
N ASN A 162 13.63 -19.47 -6.26
CA ASN A 162 12.57 -20.47 -6.06
C ASN A 162 12.76 -21.25 -4.73
N ALA A 163 14.00 -21.59 -4.38
CA ALA A 163 14.30 -22.22 -3.10
C ALA A 163 13.96 -21.29 -1.91
N PHE A 164 14.29 -20.00 -2.01
CA PHE A 164 13.91 -18.97 -1.04
C PHE A 164 12.39 -18.89 -0.90
N TRP A 165 11.67 -18.81 -2.02
CA TRP A 165 10.21 -18.76 -2.07
C TRP A 165 9.57 -19.95 -1.35
N HIS A 166 9.97 -21.17 -1.68
CA HIS A 166 9.43 -22.36 -1.05
C HIS A 166 9.77 -22.45 0.44
N LYS A 167 10.96 -21.97 0.84
CA LYS A 167 11.41 -22.00 2.23
C LYS A 167 10.65 -21.00 3.10
N HIS A 168 10.54 -19.75 2.67
CA HIS A 168 10.12 -18.62 3.51
C HIS A 168 8.76 -18.01 3.16
N VAL A 169 8.31 -18.10 1.91
CA VAL A 169 7.13 -17.35 1.44
C VAL A 169 5.92 -18.25 1.22
N SER A 170 6.10 -19.34 0.47
CA SER A 170 5.01 -20.22 0.03
C SER A 170 4.14 -20.74 1.18
N LYS A 171 2.87 -21.06 0.88
CA LYS A 171 1.89 -21.59 1.86
C LYS A 171 1.68 -20.64 3.05
N ASN A 172 1.61 -19.33 2.79
CA ASN A 172 1.36 -18.28 3.78
C ASN A 172 2.42 -18.23 4.91
N LYS A 173 3.63 -18.77 4.69
CA LYS A 173 4.67 -18.79 5.72
C LYS A 173 5.11 -17.39 6.14
N ALA A 174 5.26 -16.47 5.18
CA ALA A 174 5.61 -15.08 5.46
C ALA A 174 4.49 -14.41 6.27
N LYS A 175 3.23 -14.53 5.82
CA LYS A 175 2.05 -14.05 6.56
C LYS A 175 2.01 -14.54 8.00
N ILE A 176 2.19 -15.85 8.23
CA ILE A 176 2.19 -16.43 9.59
C ILE A 176 3.30 -15.83 10.45
N LYS A 177 4.50 -15.65 9.88
CA LYS A 177 5.62 -14.99 10.59
C LYS A 177 5.26 -13.55 10.97
N VAL A 178 4.67 -12.79 10.06
CA VAL A 178 4.22 -11.41 10.29
C VAL A 178 3.15 -11.35 11.39
N SER A 179 2.14 -12.23 11.34
CA SER A 179 1.11 -12.31 12.38
C SER A 179 1.69 -12.61 13.76
N ASN A 180 2.63 -13.57 13.85
CA ASN A 180 3.30 -13.89 15.11
C ASN A 180 4.16 -12.73 15.62
N LEU A 181 4.83 -12.01 14.72
CA LEU A 181 5.65 -10.85 15.07
C LEU A 181 4.79 -9.74 15.67
N ILE A 182 3.69 -9.41 15.01
CA ILE A 182 2.74 -8.39 15.48
C ILE A 182 2.11 -8.81 16.81
N ALA A 183 1.69 -10.07 16.94
CA ALA A 183 1.16 -10.59 18.21
C ALA A 183 2.16 -10.39 19.36
N ASN A 184 3.42 -10.80 19.16
CA ASN A 184 4.47 -10.65 20.16
C ASN A 184 4.73 -9.19 20.51
N ALA A 185 4.76 -8.30 19.52
CA ALA A 185 4.97 -6.87 19.74
C ALA A 185 3.82 -6.20 20.51
N LEU A 186 2.60 -6.71 20.37
CA LEU A 186 1.42 -6.28 21.14
C LEU A 186 1.29 -6.99 22.50
N GLY A 187 2.21 -7.89 22.86
CA GLY A 187 2.12 -8.69 24.08
C GLY A 187 0.98 -9.72 24.07
N MET A 188 0.51 -10.11 22.89
CA MET A 188 -0.56 -11.08 22.68
C MET A 188 0.01 -12.46 22.30
N GLU A 189 -0.50 -13.53 22.89
CA GLU A 189 -0.03 -14.90 22.59
C GLU A 189 -0.43 -15.34 21.17
N LYS A 190 -1.61 -14.90 20.71
CA LYS A 190 -2.10 -15.03 19.32
C LYS A 190 -3.00 -13.85 19.00
N THR A 191 -2.94 -13.36 17.76
CA THR A 191 -3.85 -12.32 17.27
C THR A 191 -4.46 -12.73 15.93
N SER A 192 -5.77 -12.61 15.80
CA SER A 192 -6.48 -12.69 14.52
C SER A 192 -6.55 -11.34 13.82
N LEU A 193 -6.06 -10.26 14.43
CA LEU A 193 -6.15 -8.89 13.91
C LEU A 193 -5.51 -8.76 12.52
N VAL A 194 -4.37 -9.40 12.32
CA VAL A 194 -3.68 -9.41 11.02
C VAL A 194 -4.49 -10.16 9.98
N ASP A 195 -5.15 -11.25 10.35
CA ASP A 195 -6.00 -12.01 9.43
C ASP A 195 -7.29 -11.24 9.11
N MET A 196 -7.95 -10.68 10.13
CA MET A 196 -9.17 -9.87 10.00
C MET A 196 -8.96 -8.68 9.07
N LEU A 197 -7.87 -7.92 9.25
CA LEU A 197 -7.55 -6.77 8.39
C LEU A 197 -7.13 -7.15 6.96
N ARG A 198 -6.98 -8.45 6.67
CA ARG A 198 -6.58 -9.00 5.37
C ARG A 198 -7.66 -9.86 4.70
N GLU A 199 -8.72 -10.23 5.43
CA GLU A 199 -9.71 -11.24 5.04
C GLU A 199 -10.46 -10.88 3.74
N ASP A 200 -10.95 -9.64 3.65
CA ASP A 200 -11.66 -9.10 2.47
C ASP A 200 -10.86 -9.23 1.16
N VAL A 201 -9.53 -9.18 1.27
CA VAL A 201 -8.61 -9.11 0.15
C VAL A 201 -8.23 -10.49 -0.34
N GLU A 202 -8.03 -11.43 0.59
CA GLU A 202 -7.76 -12.83 0.29
C GLU A 202 -8.98 -13.52 -0.33
N PHE A 203 -10.19 -13.15 0.11
CA PHE A 203 -11.43 -13.61 -0.50
C PHE A 203 -11.59 -13.11 -1.95
N ALA A 204 -11.33 -11.81 -2.18
CA ALA A 204 -11.37 -11.24 -3.53
C ALA A 204 -10.28 -11.83 -4.45
N GLY A 205 -9.06 -12.03 -3.96
CA GLY A 205 -7.94 -12.58 -4.74
C GLY A 205 -8.08 -14.07 -5.08
N SER A 206 -8.74 -14.86 -4.23
CA SER A 206 -8.95 -16.30 -4.45
C SER A 206 -10.05 -16.60 -5.47
N SER A 207 -11.09 -15.76 -5.52
CA SER A 207 -12.23 -15.90 -6.44
C SER A 207 -11.91 -15.52 -7.89
N LEU A 208 -10.83 -14.75 -8.12
CA LEU A 208 -10.48 -14.17 -9.42
C LEU A 208 -9.60 -15.07 -10.32
N ILE A 209 -9.01 -16.15 -9.81
CA ILE A 209 -7.93 -16.89 -10.50
C ILE A 209 -8.43 -18.09 -11.31
N HIS A 210 -9.71 -18.47 -11.26
CA HIS A 210 -10.22 -19.52 -12.15
C HIS A 210 -10.54 -18.96 -13.56
N PRO A 211 -9.78 -19.32 -14.62
CA PRO A 211 -9.97 -18.76 -15.97
C PRO A 211 -11.35 -19.05 -16.55
N THR A 212 -11.99 -20.12 -16.10
CA THR A 212 -13.32 -20.56 -16.54
C THR A 212 -14.48 -19.84 -15.82
N MET A 213 -14.19 -19.12 -14.73
CA MET A 213 -15.15 -18.38 -13.90
C MET A 213 -15.28 -16.91 -14.32
N LEU A 214 -14.30 -16.39 -15.07
CA LEU A 214 -14.09 -14.97 -15.38
C LEU A 214 -15.15 -14.34 -16.31
N ALA A 215 -15.82 -15.12 -17.14
CA ALA A 215 -16.90 -14.64 -18.01
C ALA A 215 -18.30 -14.75 -17.37
N GLY A 216 -18.48 -15.64 -16.38
CA GLY A 216 -19.77 -15.91 -15.75
C GLY A 216 -19.98 -15.19 -14.41
N LEU A 217 -18.90 -14.85 -13.70
CA LEU A 217 -18.97 -14.25 -12.37
C LEU A 217 -18.75 -12.74 -12.33
N SER A 218 -18.09 -12.18 -13.34
CA SER A 218 -18.11 -10.74 -13.62
C SER A 218 -19.55 -10.21 -13.83
N THR A 219 -20.49 -11.11 -14.14
CA THR A 219 -21.92 -10.83 -14.30
C THR A 219 -22.75 -11.05 -13.03
N ALA A 220 -22.21 -11.72 -12.00
CA ALA A 220 -23.01 -12.25 -10.89
C ALA A 220 -22.64 -11.74 -9.49
N PHE A 221 -21.48 -11.10 -9.31
CA PHE A 221 -21.03 -10.61 -7.98
C PHE A 221 -20.73 -9.10 -7.94
N GLY A 222 -21.37 -8.31 -8.78
CA GLY A 222 -21.55 -6.89 -8.47
C GLY A 222 -22.55 -6.76 -7.33
N GLU A 223 -22.09 -6.47 -6.11
CA GLU A 223 -23.00 -6.29 -4.95
C GLU A 223 -23.77 -4.97 -4.97
N LYS A 224 -23.52 -4.11 -5.96
CA LYS A 224 -24.48 -3.11 -6.44
C LYS A 224 -24.33 -3.04 -7.95
N ASP A 225 -25.44 -3.11 -8.67
CA ASP A 225 -25.53 -2.83 -10.10
C ASP A 225 -24.99 -1.42 -10.37
N GLY A 226 -23.69 -1.30 -10.61
CA GLY A 226 -23.19 -0.22 -11.44
C GLY A 226 -23.55 -0.60 -12.86
N ASP A 227 -24.47 0.15 -13.49
CA ASP A 227 -24.76 0.02 -14.91
C ASP A 227 -23.44 0.09 -15.69
N TYR A 228 -22.93 -1.07 -16.12
CA TYR A 228 -21.80 -1.15 -17.02
C TYR A 228 -22.29 -0.72 -18.40
N ASP A 229 -22.33 0.59 -18.66
CA ASP A 229 -22.70 1.17 -19.95
C ASP A 229 -21.74 0.79 -21.11
N SER A 230 -20.65 0.07 -20.83
CA SER A 230 -19.69 -0.38 -21.84
C SER A 230 -19.19 -1.80 -21.62
N TYR A 231 -18.98 -2.52 -22.72
CA TYR A 231 -18.45 -3.88 -22.75
C TYR A 231 -17.26 -4.09 -21.80
N PRO A 232 -17.17 -5.25 -21.11
CA PRO A 232 -16.16 -5.57 -20.09
C PRO A 232 -14.70 -5.61 -20.59
N ILE A 233 -14.46 -5.35 -21.88
CA ILE A 233 -13.11 -5.24 -22.48
C ILE A 233 -12.49 -3.86 -22.21
N PHE A 234 -13.32 -2.83 -21.97
CA PHE A 234 -12.89 -1.47 -21.63
C PHE A 234 -13.61 -0.99 -20.37
N PRO A 235 -13.19 -1.47 -19.19
CA PRO A 235 -13.84 -1.09 -17.93
C PRO A 235 -13.68 0.40 -17.65
N ALA A 236 -14.69 0.97 -16.99
CA ALA A 236 -14.65 2.32 -16.42
C ALA A 236 -14.24 2.22 -14.93
N PRO A 237 -13.62 3.25 -14.36
CA PRO A 237 -13.31 3.27 -12.93
C PRO A 237 -14.56 3.12 -12.07
N ILE A 238 -14.45 2.43 -10.93
CA ILE A 238 -15.53 2.27 -9.94
C ILE A 238 -15.01 2.45 -8.51
N ALA A 239 -15.86 2.96 -7.62
CA ALA A 239 -15.52 3.18 -6.20
C ALA A 239 -15.19 1.89 -5.43
N ALA A 240 -15.67 0.73 -5.91
CA ALA A 240 -15.40 -0.58 -5.31
C ALA A 240 -13.90 -0.94 -5.26
N SER A 241 -13.06 -0.22 -6.02
CA SER A 241 -11.59 -0.30 -5.95
C SER A 241 -11.00 0.24 -4.65
N GLY A 242 -11.78 0.95 -3.82
CA GLY A 242 -11.38 1.33 -2.46
C GLY A 242 -10.92 0.13 -1.61
N GLY A 243 -11.47 -1.05 -1.84
CA GLY A 243 -11.02 -2.28 -1.18
C GLY A 243 -9.54 -2.63 -1.45
N ILE A 244 -9.03 -2.30 -2.65
CA ILE A 244 -7.62 -2.51 -3.02
C ILE A 244 -6.71 -1.58 -2.20
N PHE A 245 -7.06 -0.29 -2.16
CA PHE A 245 -6.26 0.69 -1.41
C PHE A 245 -6.30 0.43 0.09
N ARG A 246 -7.46 0.01 0.64
CA ARG A 246 -7.55 -0.41 2.04
C ARG A 246 -6.61 -1.57 2.35
N ALA A 247 -6.58 -2.60 1.50
CA ALA A 247 -5.68 -3.74 1.64
C ALA A 247 -4.21 -3.32 1.75
N ILE A 248 -3.80 -2.48 0.81
CA ILE A 248 -2.45 -1.96 0.68
C ILE A 248 -2.08 -1.15 1.92
N LEU A 249 -2.94 -0.21 2.32
CA LEU A 249 -2.73 0.64 3.47
C LEU A 249 -2.67 -0.14 4.78
N SER A 250 -3.47 -1.20 4.92
CA SER A 250 -3.38 -2.12 6.07
C SER A 250 -2.04 -2.87 6.12
N HIS A 251 -1.51 -3.33 4.97
CA HIS A 251 -0.18 -3.95 4.95
C HIS A 251 0.94 -2.94 5.19
N LEU A 252 0.77 -1.73 4.69
CA LEU A 252 1.71 -0.63 4.90
C LEU A 252 1.72 -0.11 6.33
N LEU A 253 0.59 -0.14 7.05
CA LEU A 253 0.55 0.05 8.50
C LEU A 253 1.46 -0.96 9.21
N TRP A 254 1.36 -2.24 8.82
CA TRP A 254 2.21 -3.28 9.41
C TRP A 254 3.68 -3.12 9.06
N LEU A 255 3.98 -2.71 7.82
CA LEU A 255 5.33 -2.38 7.43
C LEU A 255 5.88 -1.19 8.22
N TRP A 256 5.11 -0.13 8.36
CA TRP A 256 5.48 1.05 9.16
C TRP A 256 5.80 0.65 10.61
N PHE A 257 4.96 -0.20 11.21
CA PHE A 257 5.18 -0.74 12.55
C PHE A 257 6.46 -1.59 12.64
N ALA A 258 6.69 -2.47 11.67
CA ALA A 258 7.87 -3.31 11.57
C ALA A 258 9.16 -2.54 11.24
N MET A 259 9.06 -1.39 10.58
CA MET A 259 10.21 -0.53 10.28
C MET A 259 10.67 0.27 11.51
N GLY A 260 9.76 0.57 12.43
CA GLY A 260 10.05 1.28 13.68
C GLY A 260 10.83 2.58 13.45
N THR A 261 12.13 2.56 13.77
CA THR A 261 12.99 3.75 13.69
C THR A 261 13.84 3.86 12.41
N LEU A 262 13.70 2.91 11.49
CA LEU A 262 14.27 3.02 10.13
C LEU A 262 13.73 4.27 9.41
N PRO A 263 14.47 4.88 8.47
CA PRO A 263 15.71 4.37 7.85
C PRO A 263 17.02 4.85 8.50
N LYS A 264 16.96 5.89 9.35
CA LYS A 264 18.16 6.55 9.92
C LYS A 264 18.72 5.85 11.16
N THR A 265 17.89 5.12 11.88
CA THR A 265 18.33 4.32 13.03
C THR A 265 17.89 2.87 12.87
N GLY A 266 18.67 1.94 13.41
CA GLY A 266 18.39 0.51 13.29
C GLY A 266 17.11 0.10 14.02
N TYR A 267 16.47 -0.96 13.54
CA TYR A 267 15.28 -1.53 14.15
C TYR A 267 15.13 -3.01 13.74
N GLY A 268 14.52 -3.81 14.61
CA GLY A 268 14.51 -5.26 14.43
C GLY A 268 15.94 -5.81 14.45
N GLU A 269 16.27 -6.63 13.46
CA GLU A 269 17.61 -7.16 13.23
C GLU A 269 18.42 -6.28 12.26
N TRP A 270 17.79 -5.26 11.66
CA TRP A 270 18.45 -4.36 10.72
C TRP A 270 19.17 -3.22 11.43
N GLN A 271 20.36 -2.89 10.91
CA GLN A 271 21.05 -1.65 11.24
C GLN A 271 20.38 -0.46 10.54
N ALA A 272 20.85 0.75 10.83
CA ALA A 272 20.47 1.92 10.02
C ALA A 272 20.77 1.62 8.54
N ILE A 273 19.84 1.92 7.65
CA ILE A 273 20.00 1.67 6.21
C ILE A 273 20.51 2.90 5.46
N LEU A 274 20.42 4.08 6.07
CA LEU A 274 21.13 5.29 5.62
C LEU A 274 22.37 5.48 6.49
N GLN A 275 23.51 5.71 5.85
CA GLN A 275 24.81 5.72 6.52
C GLN A 275 25.59 7.03 6.29
N SER A 276 25.35 7.75 5.19
CA SER A 276 26.03 9.01 4.90
C SER A 276 25.55 10.14 5.82
N ASP A 277 26.49 11.01 6.22
CA ASP A 277 26.18 12.20 7.02
C ASP A 277 25.10 13.06 6.34
N ARG A 278 25.16 13.20 5.00
CA ARG A 278 24.15 13.95 4.24
C ARG A 278 22.76 13.34 4.38
N MET A 279 22.61 12.02 4.29
CA MET A 279 21.31 11.35 4.42
C MET A 279 20.80 11.35 5.86
N LEU A 280 21.69 11.21 6.83
CA LEU A 280 21.35 11.30 8.25
C LEU A 280 20.84 12.70 8.61
N ASP A 281 21.43 13.76 8.05
CA ASP A 281 21.02 15.15 8.23
C ASP A 281 19.92 15.61 7.25
N ASN A 282 19.43 14.72 6.39
CA ASN A 282 18.43 15.09 5.38
C ASN A 282 17.06 15.36 6.02
N VAL A 283 16.72 16.65 6.11
CA VAL A 283 15.48 17.16 6.70
C VAL A 283 14.24 16.75 5.90
N GLU A 284 14.35 16.52 4.59
CA GLU A 284 13.20 16.13 3.77
C GLU A 284 12.74 14.70 4.10
N ILE A 285 13.67 13.80 4.41
CA ILE A 285 13.35 12.45 4.87
C ILE A 285 12.56 12.51 6.18
N ASP A 286 12.94 13.37 7.12
CA ASP A 286 12.26 13.52 8.41
C ASP A 286 10.85 14.11 8.24
N LYS A 287 10.72 15.15 7.41
CA LYS A 287 9.42 15.76 7.08
C LYS A 287 8.46 14.74 6.45
N ARG A 288 8.95 13.97 5.48
CA ARG A 288 8.13 12.98 4.77
C ARG A 288 7.80 11.77 5.66
N SER A 289 8.70 11.37 6.54
CA SER A 289 8.42 10.37 7.58
C SER A 289 7.33 10.84 8.55
N ALA A 290 7.39 12.11 8.98
CA ALA A 290 6.37 12.70 9.86
C ALA A 290 5.00 12.80 9.17
N LEU A 291 4.96 13.23 7.90
CA LEU A 291 3.74 13.24 7.10
C LEU A 291 3.15 11.85 6.96
N TYR A 292 3.96 10.86 6.57
CA TYR A 292 3.51 9.48 6.40
C TYR A 292 2.97 8.89 7.70
N ARG A 293 3.64 9.14 8.84
CA ARG A 293 3.15 8.75 10.16
C ARG A 293 1.80 9.38 10.48
N ARG A 294 1.61 10.67 10.17
CA ARG A 294 0.32 11.35 10.39
C ARG A 294 -0.78 10.75 9.51
N THR A 295 -0.46 10.40 8.27
CA THR A 295 -1.39 9.68 7.38
C THR A 295 -1.82 8.34 7.96
N ILE A 296 -0.88 7.55 8.49
CA ILE A 296 -1.20 6.28 9.16
C ILE A 296 -2.07 6.50 10.42
N GLY A 297 -1.73 7.50 11.24
CA GLY A 297 -2.55 7.87 12.41
C GLY A 297 -3.98 8.27 12.02
N PHE A 298 -4.12 9.12 11.01
CA PHE A 298 -5.42 9.54 10.48
C PHE A 298 -6.26 8.34 10.01
N LEU A 299 -5.66 7.40 9.27
CA LEU A 299 -6.35 6.19 8.81
C LEU A 299 -6.89 5.34 9.97
N LEU A 300 -6.16 5.28 11.09
CA LEU A 300 -6.58 4.58 12.30
C LEU A 300 -7.68 5.33 13.06
N ASP A 301 -7.50 6.63 13.28
CA ASP A 301 -8.42 7.48 14.04
C ASP A 301 -9.81 7.53 13.38
N HIS A 302 -9.84 7.51 12.04
CA HIS A 302 -11.07 7.48 11.26
C HIS A 302 -11.52 6.06 10.84
N GLN A 303 -10.89 5.02 11.37
CA GLN A 303 -11.25 3.61 11.14
C GLN A 303 -11.28 3.19 9.65
N LEU A 304 -10.55 3.89 8.77
CA LEU A 304 -10.55 3.66 7.32
C LEU A 304 -9.90 2.33 6.90
N LEU A 305 -9.12 1.73 7.80
CA LEU A 305 -8.46 0.43 7.58
C LEU A 305 -9.36 -0.77 7.91
N MET A 306 -10.50 -0.52 8.55
CA MET A 306 -11.49 -1.53 8.91
C MET A 306 -12.81 -1.22 8.21
N LYS A 307 -13.50 -2.22 7.68
CA LYS A 307 -14.93 -2.05 7.47
C LYS A 307 -15.59 -2.24 8.83
N VAL A 308 -16.14 -1.17 9.39
CA VAL A 308 -17.06 -1.32 10.52
C VAL A 308 -18.31 -1.96 9.94
N GLU A 309 -18.59 -3.21 10.29
CA GLU A 309 -19.91 -3.78 10.05
C GLU A 309 -20.90 -2.85 10.76
N GLU A 310 -21.80 -2.21 10.01
CA GLU A 310 -22.95 -1.57 10.61
C GLU A 310 -23.70 -2.68 11.35
N GLU A 311 -23.58 -2.73 12.68
CA GLU A 311 -24.46 -3.57 13.47
C GLU A 311 -25.88 -3.22 13.05
N ASP A 312 -26.62 -4.21 12.55
CA ASP A 312 -28.05 -4.10 12.30
C ASP A 312 -28.72 -3.65 13.61
N VAL A 313 -28.95 -2.34 13.77
CA VAL A 313 -29.72 -1.74 14.88
C VAL A 313 -31.22 -2.04 14.68
N THR A 314 -31.55 -3.27 14.27
CA THR A 314 -32.91 -3.77 14.07
C THR A 314 -33.22 -5.01 14.90
N LEU A 315 -32.54 -5.19 16.03
CA LEU A 315 -32.94 -6.17 17.05
C LEU A 315 -32.91 -5.55 18.45
N ASN A 316 -33.91 -4.71 18.73
CA ASN A 316 -34.68 -4.65 19.99
C ASN A 316 -35.57 -3.39 19.98
N ALA A 317 -36.72 -3.49 19.32
CA ALA A 317 -37.89 -2.65 19.56
C ALA A 317 -39.12 -3.57 19.74
#